data_AF-A0A536CGK1-F1
#
_entry.id   AF-A0A536CGK1-F1
#
_cell.length_a   1.000
_cell.length_b   1.000
_cell.length_c   1.000
_cell.angle_alpha   90.00
_cell.angle_beta   90.00
_cell.angle_gamma   90.00
#
_symmetry.space_group_name_H-M   'P 1'
#
loop_
_entity.id
_entity.type
_entity.pdbx_description
1 polymer ?
#
loop_
_entity_poly.entity_id
_entity_poly.type
_entity_poly.pdbx_seq_one_letter_code
_entity_poly.pdbx_strand_id
1 'polypeptide(L)'
;MNLLWRGQRDVMQQLFELAAELSRAQAGASGEELRGLTAQRRQLESALLRQAQALAAQSGVRVTDATAREAQETLAAALANPEVADEVRSGRLVKPASYAGFGVLPSGAAPTRAPTPAARSPGLADEKTAPPPTQAEDLATQEARRARERREAAEARLREARAALESAAGALAERKREVAAAQQRREDLGQHLDGLKEQLRKLEQEIAAVDEAQRATTRRRDEAEQHHAAAQRDVERAEQALKES
;
A
#
# COMPACT_ATOMS: atom_id res chain seq x y z
N MET A 1 17.08 9.83 -5.14
CA MET A 1 17.07 9.02 -3.90
C MET A 1 17.39 9.80 -2.63
N ASN A 2 18.50 10.53 -2.55
CA ASN A 2 18.90 11.21 -1.30
C ASN A 2 17.87 12.26 -0.80
N LEU A 3 17.19 12.96 -1.71
CA LEU A 3 16.08 13.88 -1.38
C LEU A 3 14.79 13.16 -0.95
N LEU A 4 14.50 11.98 -1.52
CA LEU A 4 13.33 11.17 -1.13
C LEU A 4 13.44 10.70 0.32
N TRP A 5 14.66 10.37 0.73
CA TRP A 5 14.97 9.83 2.05
C TRP A 5 14.89 10.87 3.18
N ARG A 6 15.24 12.13 2.89
CA ARG A 6 15.19 13.23 3.87
C ARG A 6 13.78 13.81 4.08
N GLY A 7 12.90 13.71 3.09
CA GLY A 7 11.55 14.28 3.15
C GLY A 7 10.43 13.29 3.54
N GLN A 8 10.66 11.98 3.49
CA GLN A 8 9.58 10.98 3.58
C GLN A 8 9.96 9.70 4.33
N ARG A 9 10.52 9.88 5.54
CA ARG A 9 10.96 8.76 6.38
C ARG A 9 9.84 7.78 6.72
N ASP A 10 8.62 8.29 6.92
CA ASP A 10 7.46 7.48 7.33
C ASP A 10 6.92 6.58 6.20
N VAL A 11 6.91 7.06 4.96
CA VAL A 11 6.44 6.29 3.80
C VAL A 11 7.45 5.20 3.44
N MET A 12 8.74 5.49 3.58
CA MET A 12 9.80 4.49 3.42
C MET A 12 9.74 3.42 4.53
N GLN A 13 9.44 3.81 5.77
CA GLN A 13 9.27 2.87 6.88
C GLN A 13 8.11 1.88 6.62
N GLN A 14 6.96 2.40 6.16
CA GLN A 14 5.81 1.57 5.77
C GLN A 14 6.15 0.59 4.63
N LEU A 15 6.99 1.01 3.68
CA LEU A 15 7.43 0.15 2.58
C LEU A 15 8.33 -0.99 3.04
N PHE A 16 9.20 -0.75 4.03
CA PHE A 16 10.05 -1.79 4.62
C PHE A 16 9.28 -2.76 5.50
N GLU A 17 8.29 -2.28 6.25
CA GLU A 17 7.37 -3.14 7.01
C GLU A 17 6.58 -4.07 6.09
N LEU A 18 6.08 -3.53 4.96
CA LEU A 18 5.40 -4.33 3.94
C LEU A 18 6.33 -5.37 3.27
N ALA A 19 7.61 -5.03 3.05
CA ALA A 19 8.60 -5.97 2.52
C ALA A 19 8.86 -7.14 3.49
N ALA A 20 8.89 -6.87 4.80
CA ALA A 20 9.03 -7.90 5.83
C ALA A 20 7.79 -8.81 5.93
N GLU A 21 6.59 -8.27 5.71
CA GLU A 21 5.35 -9.04 5.61
C GLU A 21 5.30 -9.94 4.38
N LEU A 22 5.71 -9.42 3.22
CA LEU A 22 5.83 -10.20 1.99
C LEU A 22 6.79 -11.38 2.13
N SER A 23 7.96 -11.17 2.76
CA SER A 23 8.94 -12.24 3.01
C SER A 23 8.36 -13.34 3.91
N ARG A 24 7.61 -12.97 4.96
CA ARG A 24 6.93 -13.92 5.84
C ARG A 24 5.81 -14.69 5.12
N ALA A 25 5.01 -14.04 4.30
CA ALA A 25 3.95 -14.69 3.50
C ALA A 25 4.53 -15.63 2.42
N GLN A 26 5.68 -15.27 1.83
CA GLN A 26 6.40 -16.14 0.89
C GLN A 26 6.95 -17.40 1.57
N ALA A 27 7.50 -17.27 2.79
CA ALA A 27 7.95 -18.41 3.59
C ALA A 27 6.79 -19.30 4.08
N GLY A 28 5.60 -18.73 4.27
CA GLY A 28 4.38 -19.44 4.69
C GLY A 28 3.52 -20.03 3.57
N ALA A 29 3.89 -19.83 2.29
CA ALA A 29 3.19 -20.32 1.10
C ALA A 29 1.68 -19.94 0.99
N SER A 30 1.30 -18.74 1.44
CA SER A 30 -0.09 -18.24 1.37
C SER A 30 -0.38 -17.47 0.07
N GLY A 31 -0.85 -18.17 -0.98
CA GLY A 31 -1.05 -17.56 -2.31
C GLY A 31 -2.07 -16.41 -2.40
N GLU A 32 -3.05 -16.35 -1.50
CA GLU A 32 -4.05 -15.26 -1.45
C GLU A 32 -3.51 -14.01 -0.75
N GLU A 33 -2.82 -14.20 0.36
CA GLU A 33 -2.12 -13.15 1.11
C GLU A 33 -1.01 -12.51 0.28
N LEU A 34 -0.25 -13.31 -0.48
CA LEU A 34 0.74 -12.83 -1.45
C LEU A 34 0.14 -11.92 -2.52
N ARG A 35 -1.07 -12.22 -3.02
CA ARG A 35 -1.75 -11.36 -4.01
C ARG A 35 -2.16 -10.03 -3.38
N GLY A 36 -2.69 -10.04 -2.16
CA GLY A 36 -3.05 -8.84 -1.41
C GLY A 36 -1.84 -7.94 -1.15
N LEU A 37 -0.76 -8.52 -0.60
CA LEU A 37 0.48 -7.80 -0.29
C LEU A 37 1.18 -7.28 -1.56
N THR A 38 1.13 -8.03 -2.67
CA THR A 38 1.66 -7.56 -3.97
C THR A 38 0.87 -6.37 -4.52
N ALA A 39 -0.46 -6.37 -4.38
CA ALA A 39 -1.29 -5.24 -4.78
C ALA A 39 -1.00 -3.99 -3.92
N GLN A 40 -0.85 -4.18 -2.61
CA GLN A 40 -0.49 -3.11 -1.66
C GLN A 40 0.89 -2.54 -1.96
N ARG A 41 1.86 -3.39 -2.32
CA ARG A 41 3.21 -2.98 -2.77
C ARG A 41 3.14 -2.07 -3.99
N ARG A 42 2.39 -2.45 -5.03
CA ARG A 42 2.23 -1.64 -6.25
C ARG A 42 1.59 -0.28 -5.97
N GLN A 43 0.66 -0.22 -5.02
CA GLN A 43 0.02 1.04 -4.60
C GLN A 43 1.00 1.99 -3.91
N LEU A 44 1.81 1.47 -2.97
CA LEU A 44 2.85 2.26 -2.29
C LEU A 44 3.96 2.71 -3.26
N GLU A 45 4.43 1.82 -4.13
CA GLU A 45 5.40 2.16 -5.19
C GLU A 45 4.89 3.29 -6.10
N SER A 46 3.62 3.22 -6.51
CA SER A 46 2.98 4.25 -7.33
C SER A 46 2.85 5.59 -6.60
N ALA A 47 2.58 5.56 -5.29
CA ALA A 47 2.50 6.77 -4.47
C ALA A 47 3.87 7.45 -4.32
N LEU A 48 4.91 6.66 -4.04
CA LEU A 48 6.30 7.12 -3.96
C LEU A 48 6.78 7.72 -5.28
N LEU A 49 6.44 7.11 -6.42
CA LEU A 49 6.80 7.63 -7.75
C LEU A 49 6.14 8.98 -8.05
N ARG A 50 4.84 9.12 -7.77
CA ARG A 50 4.13 10.40 -7.94
C ARG A 50 4.75 11.51 -7.08
N GLN A 51 5.16 11.18 -5.86
CA GLN A 51 5.80 12.15 -4.98
C GLN A 51 7.25 12.45 -5.36
N ALA A 52 8.00 11.47 -5.87
CA ALA A 52 9.33 11.67 -6.44
C ALA A 52 9.27 12.65 -7.64
N GLN A 53 8.27 12.49 -8.50
CA GLN A 53 8.01 13.38 -9.64
C GLN A 53 7.66 14.80 -9.17
N ALA A 54 6.81 14.94 -8.15
CA ALA A 54 6.45 16.24 -7.57
C ALA A 54 7.67 16.98 -6.98
N LEU A 55 8.54 16.27 -6.24
CA LEU A 55 9.76 16.83 -5.65
C LEU A 55 10.80 17.22 -6.71
N ALA A 56 10.92 16.43 -7.79
CA ALA A 56 11.82 16.74 -8.89
C ALA A 56 11.36 17.97 -9.69
N ALA A 57 10.05 18.11 -9.90
CA ALA A 57 9.45 19.30 -10.53
C ALA A 57 9.71 20.57 -9.69
N GLN A 58 9.60 20.49 -8.36
CA GLN A 58 9.93 21.59 -7.45
C GLN A 58 11.42 21.97 -7.48
N SER A 59 12.29 21.04 -7.87
CA SER A 59 13.74 21.25 -7.98
C SER A 59 14.20 21.62 -9.40
N GLY A 60 13.27 21.85 -10.34
CA GLY A 60 13.56 22.24 -11.73
C GLY A 60 14.11 21.12 -12.62
N VAL A 61 14.09 19.86 -12.15
CA VAL A 61 14.62 18.70 -12.89
C VAL A 61 13.47 17.96 -13.57
N ARG A 62 13.49 17.88 -14.90
CA ARG A 62 12.55 17.04 -15.66
C ARG A 62 12.94 15.57 -15.51
N VAL A 63 12.11 14.81 -14.82
CA VAL A 63 12.23 13.34 -14.77
C VAL A 63 11.65 12.79 -16.06
N THR A 64 12.47 12.08 -16.84
CA THR A 64 11.97 11.35 -18.01
C THR A 64 11.38 10.00 -17.58
N ASP A 65 10.47 9.44 -18.36
CA ASP A 65 9.85 8.13 -18.07
C ASP A 65 10.89 7.01 -17.94
N ALA A 66 12.03 7.13 -18.63
CA ALA A 66 13.16 6.23 -18.51
C ALA A 66 13.81 6.30 -17.11
N THR A 67 14.05 7.51 -16.59
CA THR A 67 14.60 7.72 -15.24
C THR A 67 13.62 7.30 -14.14
N ALA A 68 12.30 7.43 -14.38
CA ALA A 68 11.27 6.95 -13.45
C ALA A 68 11.22 5.42 -13.39
N ARG A 69 11.33 4.73 -14.53
CA ARG A 69 11.44 3.26 -14.60
C ARG A 69 12.70 2.75 -13.94
N GLU A 70 13.84 3.38 -14.20
CA GLU A 70 15.13 3.00 -13.59
C GLU A 70 15.13 3.19 -12.07
N ALA A 71 14.49 4.26 -11.57
CA ALA A 71 14.27 4.46 -10.14
C ALA A 71 13.32 3.41 -9.54
N GLN A 72 12.27 3.02 -10.27
CA GLN A 72 11.33 1.98 -9.86
C GLN A 72 12.00 0.60 -9.81
N GLU A 73 12.84 0.27 -10.79
CA GLU A 73 13.62 -0.97 -10.82
C GLU A 73 14.64 -1.02 -9.68
N THR A 74 15.30 0.11 -9.39
CA THR A 74 16.23 0.22 -8.25
C THR A 74 15.50 0.06 -6.91
N LEU A 75 14.32 0.66 -6.77
CA LEU A 75 13.49 0.50 -5.56
C LEU A 75 13.01 -0.95 -5.41
N ALA A 76 12.59 -1.57 -6.52
CA ALA A 76 12.14 -2.95 -6.55
C ALA A 76 13.27 -3.94 -6.22
N ALA A 77 14.50 -3.66 -6.66
CA ALA A 77 15.70 -4.43 -6.34
C ALA A 77 16.12 -4.26 -4.87
N ALA A 78 16.05 -3.04 -4.32
CA ALA A 78 16.35 -2.77 -2.91
C ALA A 78 15.37 -3.46 -1.95
N LEU A 79 14.13 -3.70 -2.40
CA LEU A 79 13.09 -4.41 -1.63
C LEU A 79 13.16 -5.94 -1.77
N ALA A 80 13.94 -6.46 -2.73
CA ALA A 80 14.02 -7.89 -3.02
C ALA A 80 15.13 -8.61 -2.24
N ASN A 81 16.06 -7.89 -1.59
CA ASN A 81 17.19 -8.51 -0.92
C ASN A 81 17.49 -7.81 0.44
N PRO A 82 17.22 -8.46 1.59
CA PRO A 82 17.34 -7.85 2.91
C PRO A 82 18.77 -7.44 3.30
N GLU A 83 19.81 -8.00 2.65
CA GLU A 83 21.21 -7.62 2.88
C GLU A 83 21.58 -6.24 2.30
N VAL A 84 20.82 -5.73 1.31
CA VAL A 84 21.06 -4.41 0.69
C VAL A 84 20.40 -3.27 1.49
N ALA A 85 19.41 -3.58 2.33
CA ALA A 85 18.68 -2.60 3.12
C ALA A 85 19.59 -1.87 4.14
N ASP A 86 20.59 -2.56 4.68
CA ASP A 86 21.55 -1.97 5.63
C ASP A 86 22.66 -1.17 4.94
N GLU A 87 23.10 -1.57 3.74
CA GLU A 87 24.04 -0.76 2.93
C GLU A 87 23.40 0.56 2.44
N VAL A 88 22.12 0.52 2.04
CA VAL A 88 21.36 1.72 1.63
C VAL A 88 21.07 2.65 2.82
N ARG A 89 20.85 2.09 4.01
CA ARG A 89 20.67 2.83 5.28
C ARG A 89 21.89 3.67 5.67
N SER A 90 23.08 3.34 5.14
CA SER A 90 24.34 4.05 5.39
C SER A 90 24.65 5.19 4.39
N GLY A 91 23.86 5.33 3.31
CA GLY A 91 24.01 6.43 2.35
C GLY A 91 25.19 6.31 1.37
N ARG A 92 25.80 5.13 1.22
CA ARG A 92 26.89 4.89 0.27
C ARG A 92 26.60 3.66 -0.59
N LEU A 93 26.09 3.85 -1.80
CA LEU A 93 26.50 2.95 -2.89
C LEU A 93 26.49 3.65 -4.26
N VAL A 94 27.59 3.42 -4.95
CA VAL A 94 28.03 3.97 -6.22
C VAL A 94 28.07 2.78 -7.17
N LYS A 95 27.16 2.76 -8.16
CA LYS A 95 27.00 1.85 -9.33
C LYS A 95 25.88 0.79 -9.29
N PRO A 96 25.25 0.51 -10.45
CA PRO A 96 24.12 -0.40 -10.58
C PRO A 96 24.56 -1.86 -10.74
N ALA A 97 23.89 -2.78 -10.05
CA ALA A 97 23.98 -4.21 -10.31
C ALA A 97 22.76 -4.64 -11.14
N SER A 98 23.02 -5.06 -12.38
CA SER A 98 22.04 -5.71 -13.25
C SER A 98 21.97 -7.20 -12.91
N TYR A 99 20.76 -7.75 -12.81
CA TYR A 99 20.56 -9.18 -13.03
C TYR A 99 19.19 -9.47 -13.64
N ALA A 100 19.22 -10.00 -14.86
CA ALA A 100 18.11 -10.59 -15.57
C ALA A 100 17.99 -12.09 -15.21
N GLY A 101 16.78 -12.65 -15.17
CA GLY A 101 16.61 -14.10 -15.29
C GLY A 101 15.34 -14.69 -14.68
N PHE A 102 14.34 -14.88 -15.53
CA PHE A 102 13.04 -15.54 -15.29
C PHE A 102 13.13 -17.08 -15.35
N GLY A 103 12.25 -17.76 -14.60
CA GLY A 103 11.72 -19.12 -14.88
C GLY A 103 12.62 -20.30 -14.47
N VAL A 104 12.15 -21.39 -13.85
CA VAL A 104 11.03 -22.24 -14.28
C VAL A 104 10.42 -23.00 -13.08
N LEU A 105 9.10 -23.16 -13.09
CA LEU A 105 8.26 -24.04 -12.25
C LEU A 105 7.50 -24.98 -13.24
N PRO A 106 6.79 -26.03 -12.79
CA PRO A 106 7.25 -27.36 -12.41
C PRO A 106 6.61 -28.46 -13.31
N SER A 107 6.97 -29.73 -13.13
CA SER A 107 6.16 -30.88 -13.54
C SER A 107 6.64 -32.09 -12.74
N GLY A 108 5.85 -32.92 -12.06
CA GLY A 108 4.43 -33.22 -12.18
C GLY A 108 4.29 -34.75 -12.13
N ALA A 109 3.29 -35.24 -11.36
CA ALA A 109 2.79 -36.62 -11.31
C ALA A 109 3.71 -37.68 -10.64
N ALA A 110 3.25 -38.67 -9.88
CA ALA A 110 1.91 -39.14 -9.49
C ALA A 110 2.07 -40.22 -8.37
N PRO A 111 0.97 -40.71 -7.75
CA PRO A 111 0.95 -41.28 -6.41
C PRO A 111 0.81 -42.82 -6.34
N THR A 112 0.66 -43.30 -5.10
CA THR A 112 0.14 -44.60 -4.63
C THR A 112 1.14 -45.74 -4.44
N ARG A 113 1.15 -46.32 -3.21
CA ARG A 113 0.94 -47.76 -2.97
C ARG A 113 1.24 -48.14 -1.52
N ALA A 114 0.23 -48.72 -0.86
CA ALA A 114 0.34 -49.81 0.10
C ALA A 114 -1.00 -50.57 0.06
N PRO A 115 -1.14 -51.83 0.53
CA PRO A 115 -0.12 -52.77 1.02
C PRO A 115 -0.27 -54.20 0.45
N THR A 116 0.71 -55.08 0.66
CA THR A 116 0.57 -56.54 0.86
C THR A 116 1.89 -57.09 1.37
N PRO A 117 1.86 -58.06 2.31
CA PRO A 117 2.24 -59.41 1.87
C PRO A 117 1.30 -60.51 2.36
N ALA A 118 1.34 -61.60 1.60
CA ALA A 118 0.56 -62.82 1.73
C ALA A 118 0.92 -63.69 2.94
N ALA A 119 -0.06 -64.50 3.30
CA ALA A 119 -0.11 -65.47 4.40
C ALA A 119 0.94 -66.59 4.34
N ARG A 120 1.29 -67.09 5.53
CA ARG A 120 1.56 -68.52 5.79
C ARG A 120 1.15 -68.85 7.24
N SER A 121 0.54 -70.03 7.39
CA SER A 121 -0.24 -70.58 8.51
C SER A 121 0.48 -70.68 9.86
N PRO A 122 -0.28 -70.80 10.96
CA PRO A 122 -0.62 -72.11 11.55
C PRO A 122 -2.15 -72.23 11.72
N GLY A 123 -2.79 -73.40 11.67
CA GLY A 123 -2.46 -74.62 12.40
C GLY A 123 -3.27 -74.63 13.70
N LEU A 124 -4.31 -75.48 13.71
CA LEU A 124 -5.20 -75.87 14.82
C LEU A 124 -6.51 -75.07 14.93
N ALA A 125 -7.58 -75.79 14.63
CA ALA A 125 -8.94 -75.47 15.02
C ALA A 125 -8.99 -75.38 16.55
N ASP A 126 -9.57 -74.29 17.05
CA ASP A 126 -10.03 -74.24 18.42
C ASP A 126 -11.39 -73.59 18.50
N GLU A 127 -12.10 -74.06 19.50
CA GLU A 127 -13.53 -74.17 19.61
C GLU A 127 -14.18 -72.82 19.79
N LYS A 128 -15.35 -72.66 19.17
CA LYS A 128 -16.26 -71.51 19.30
C LYS A 128 -16.79 -71.48 20.74
N THR A 129 -15.99 -70.99 21.66
CA THR A 129 -16.37 -70.80 23.05
C THR A 129 -16.91 -69.38 23.16
N ALA A 130 -18.22 -69.25 23.35
CA ALA A 130 -18.82 -68.01 23.77
C ALA A 130 -18.07 -67.48 25.00
N PRO A 131 -17.70 -66.19 25.07
CA PRO A 131 -17.09 -65.65 26.27
C PRO A 131 -18.04 -65.88 27.45
N PRO A 132 -17.52 -66.18 28.66
CA PRO A 132 -18.38 -66.30 29.84
C PRO A 132 -19.19 -65.00 30.00
N PRO A 133 -20.43 -65.07 30.51
CA PRO A 133 -21.36 -63.93 30.52
C PRO A 133 -20.79 -62.65 31.14
N THR A 134 -19.81 -62.78 32.04
CA THR A 134 -19.11 -61.67 32.69
C THR A 134 -18.20 -60.85 31.76
N GLN A 135 -17.52 -61.48 30.77
CA GLN A 135 -16.60 -60.75 29.87
C GLN A 135 -17.34 -59.94 28.79
N ALA A 136 -18.53 -60.40 28.37
CA ALA A 136 -19.36 -59.67 27.41
C ALA A 136 -19.98 -58.40 28.02
N GLU A 137 -20.38 -58.47 29.29
CA GLU A 137 -20.89 -57.32 30.05
C GLU A 137 -19.81 -56.25 30.29
N ASP A 138 -18.57 -56.67 30.58
CA ASP A 138 -17.43 -55.77 30.74
C ASP A 138 -17.07 -55.02 29.44
N LEU A 139 -17.10 -55.72 28.30
CA LEU A 139 -16.86 -55.12 26.99
C LEU A 139 -17.95 -54.11 26.61
N ALA A 140 -19.22 -54.45 26.81
CA ALA A 140 -20.34 -53.55 26.56
C ALA A 140 -20.28 -52.28 27.44
N THR A 141 -19.86 -52.44 28.69
CA THR A 141 -19.68 -51.31 29.63
C THR A 141 -18.51 -50.41 29.20
N GLN A 142 -17.40 -50.99 28.73
CA GLN A 142 -16.28 -50.22 28.18
C GLN A 142 -16.66 -49.46 26.90
N GLU A 143 -17.40 -50.08 25.99
CA GLU A 143 -17.87 -49.42 24.77
C GLU A 143 -18.83 -48.26 25.06
N ALA A 144 -19.75 -48.44 26.01
CA ALA A 144 -20.64 -47.39 26.48
C ALA A 144 -19.86 -46.21 27.09
N ARG A 145 -18.82 -46.49 27.89
CA ARG A 145 -17.92 -45.47 28.44
C ARG A 145 -17.17 -44.72 27.34
N ARG A 146 -16.55 -45.43 26.39
CA ARG A 146 -15.87 -44.81 25.23
C ARG A 146 -16.83 -44.00 24.35
N ALA A 147 -18.08 -44.41 24.21
CA ALA A 147 -19.10 -43.65 23.49
C ALA A 147 -19.46 -42.34 24.22
N ARG A 148 -19.59 -42.38 25.56
CA ARG A 148 -19.79 -41.18 26.38
C ARG A 148 -18.60 -40.22 26.31
N GLU A 149 -17.38 -40.73 26.50
CA GLU A 149 -16.15 -39.92 26.39
C GLU A 149 -16.01 -39.27 25.00
N ARG A 150 -16.32 -40.00 23.92
CA ARG A 150 -16.34 -39.44 22.56
C ARG A 150 -17.40 -38.34 22.39
N ARG A 151 -18.59 -38.53 22.97
CA ARG A 151 -19.67 -37.55 22.92
C ARG A 151 -19.29 -36.29 23.70
N GLU A 152 -18.78 -36.42 24.92
CA GLU A 152 -18.32 -35.30 25.74
C GLU A 152 -17.19 -34.52 25.05
N ALA A 153 -16.23 -35.23 24.44
CA ALA A 153 -15.17 -34.60 23.64
C ALA A 153 -15.73 -33.85 22.43
N ALA A 154 -16.73 -34.41 21.72
CA ALA A 154 -17.37 -33.75 20.60
C ALA A 154 -18.16 -32.50 21.04
N GLU A 155 -18.88 -32.58 22.17
CA GLU A 155 -19.61 -31.45 22.76
C GLU A 155 -18.66 -30.34 23.24
N ALA A 156 -17.50 -30.72 23.81
CA ALA A 156 -16.45 -29.76 24.17
C ALA A 156 -15.88 -29.04 22.95
N ARG A 157 -15.52 -29.80 21.89
CA ARG A 157 -15.05 -29.22 20.61
C ARG A 157 -16.08 -28.31 19.97
N LEU A 158 -17.36 -28.68 20.02
CA LEU A 158 -18.44 -27.84 19.49
C LEU A 158 -18.58 -26.52 20.27
N ARG A 159 -18.48 -26.57 21.61
CA ARG A 159 -18.50 -25.35 22.44
C ARG A 159 -17.31 -24.44 22.12
N GLU A 160 -16.12 -25.00 22.01
CA GLU A 160 -14.90 -24.26 21.64
C GLU A 160 -15.04 -23.63 20.24
N ALA A 161 -15.48 -24.39 19.25
CA ALA A 161 -15.69 -23.90 17.88
C ALA A 161 -16.74 -22.78 17.83
N ARG A 162 -17.81 -22.86 18.63
CA ARG A 162 -18.82 -21.79 18.73
C ARG A 162 -18.25 -20.53 19.37
N ALA A 163 -17.48 -20.65 20.44
CA ALA A 163 -16.82 -19.51 21.07
C ALA A 163 -15.80 -18.84 20.12
N ALA A 164 -15.04 -19.64 19.37
CA ALA A 164 -14.11 -19.15 18.35
C ALA A 164 -14.85 -18.42 17.21
N LEU A 165 -15.99 -18.96 16.75
CA LEU A 165 -16.82 -18.34 15.73
C LEU A 165 -17.39 -16.99 16.21
N GLU A 166 -17.89 -16.91 17.44
CA GLU A 166 -18.42 -15.67 18.01
C GLU A 166 -17.32 -14.59 18.14
N SER A 167 -16.15 -14.98 18.63
CA SER A 167 -14.98 -14.10 18.69
C SER A 167 -14.56 -13.59 17.31
N ALA A 168 -14.48 -14.49 16.31
CA ALA A 168 -14.15 -14.14 14.94
C ALA A 168 -15.22 -13.24 14.30
N ALA A 169 -16.50 -13.46 14.58
CA ALA A 169 -17.59 -12.61 14.11
C ALA A 169 -17.52 -11.21 14.72
N GLY A 170 -17.21 -11.10 16.01
CA GLY A 170 -16.97 -9.83 16.68
C GLY A 170 -15.80 -9.06 16.06
N ALA A 171 -14.66 -9.74 15.86
CA ALA A 171 -13.49 -9.15 15.21
C ALA A 171 -13.81 -8.68 13.78
N LEU A 172 -14.53 -9.49 12.99
CA LEU A 172 -14.95 -9.12 11.64
C LEU A 172 -15.87 -7.89 11.65
N ALA A 173 -16.81 -7.81 12.60
CA ALA A 173 -17.71 -6.67 12.73
C ALA A 173 -16.95 -5.38 13.05
N GLU A 174 -15.97 -5.42 13.96
CA GLU A 174 -15.11 -4.27 14.24
C GLU A 174 -14.30 -3.84 13.03
N ARG A 175 -13.64 -4.79 12.32
CA ARG A 175 -12.89 -4.46 11.10
C ARG A 175 -13.77 -3.86 10.01
N LYS A 176 -15.02 -4.34 9.87
CA LYS A 176 -15.99 -3.73 8.93
C LYS A 176 -16.33 -2.28 9.31
N ARG A 177 -16.50 -1.99 10.60
CA ARG A 177 -16.75 -0.62 11.08
C ARG A 177 -15.54 0.28 10.84
N GLU A 178 -14.33 -0.20 11.10
CA GLU A 178 -13.09 0.55 10.84
C GLU A 178 -12.95 0.89 9.35
N VAL A 179 -13.19 -0.08 8.46
CA VAL A 179 -13.17 0.15 7.01
C VAL A 179 -14.22 1.18 6.58
N ALA A 180 -15.46 1.05 7.07
CA ALA A 180 -16.52 2.02 6.75
C ALA A 180 -16.16 3.43 7.24
N ALA A 181 -15.62 3.57 8.46
CA ALA A 181 -15.18 4.86 9.00
C ALA A 181 -13.98 5.44 8.25
N ALA A 182 -13.07 4.61 7.75
CA ALA A 182 -11.96 5.05 6.90
C ALA A 182 -12.45 5.51 5.52
N GLN A 183 -13.43 4.81 4.93
CA GLN A 183 -14.05 5.19 3.67
C GLN A 183 -14.78 6.53 3.79
N GLN A 184 -15.60 6.72 4.83
CA GLN A 184 -16.27 8.00 5.09
C GLN A 184 -15.27 9.15 5.22
N ARG A 185 -14.22 8.97 6.03
CA ARG A 185 -13.17 9.99 6.19
C ARG A 185 -12.49 10.34 4.87
N ARG A 186 -12.26 9.35 3.99
CA ARG A 186 -11.69 9.59 2.67
C ARG A 186 -12.63 10.39 1.78
N GLU A 187 -13.93 10.13 1.83
CA GLU A 187 -14.94 10.88 1.07
C GLU A 187 -15.03 12.32 1.56
N ASP A 188 -15.09 12.53 2.88
CA ASP A 188 -15.11 13.87 3.48
C ASP A 188 -13.86 14.69 3.10
N LEU A 189 -12.67 14.07 3.18
CA LEU A 189 -11.42 14.69 2.74
C LEU A 189 -11.40 14.99 1.24
N GLY A 190 -12.01 14.13 0.42
CA GLY A 190 -12.18 14.35 -1.01
C GLY A 190 -13.03 15.58 -1.31
N GLN A 191 -14.18 15.70 -0.64
CA GLN A 191 -15.06 16.87 -0.76
C GLN A 191 -14.36 18.16 -0.30
N HIS A 192 -13.61 18.10 0.81
CA HIS A 192 -12.84 19.24 1.29
C HIS A 192 -11.77 19.67 0.29
N LEU A 193 -11.04 18.71 -0.30
CA LEU A 193 -10.02 18.98 -1.31
C LEU A 193 -10.63 19.67 -2.54
N ASP A 194 -11.79 19.23 -3.00
CA ASP A 194 -12.46 19.85 -4.14
C ASP A 194 -12.98 21.26 -3.82
N GLY A 195 -13.45 21.49 -2.59
CA GLY A 195 -13.76 22.83 -2.09
C GLY A 195 -12.54 23.76 -2.09
N LEU A 196 -11.38 23.29 -1.60
CA LEU A 196 -10.13 24.06 -1.60
C LEU A 196 -9.64 24.37 -3.02
N LYS A 197 -9.76 23.44 -3.97
CA LYS A 197 -9.40 23.70 -5.37
C LYS A 197 -10.28 24.79 -6.00
N GLU A 198 -11.56 24.78 -5.69
CA GLU A 198 -12.47 25.81 -6.19
C GLU A 198 -12.16 27.19 -5.58
N GLN A 199 -11.82 27.25 -4.30
CA GLN A 199 -11.33 28.47 -3.66
C GLN A 199 -10.03 28.96 -4.30
N LEU A 200 -9.08 28.05 -4.58
CA LEU A 200 -7.83 28.39 -5.26
C LEU A 200 -8.09 29.01 -6.63
N ARG A 201 -8.96 28.39 -7.45
CA ARG A 201 -9.32 28.93 -8.76
C ARG A 201 -9.93 30.33 -8.69
N LYS A 202 -10.78 30.58 -7.69
CA LYS A 202 -11.38 31.91 -7.48
C LYS A 202 -10.32 32.94 -7.12
N LEU A 203 -9.42 32.60 -6.20
CA LEU A 203 -8.31 33.49 -5.82
C LEU A 203 -7.37 33.76 -7.01
N GLU A 204 -7.07 32.75 -7.83
CA GLU A 204 -6.28 32.92 -9.06
C GLU A 204 -6.96 33.87 -10.05
N GLN A 205 -8.29 33.77 -10.22
CA GLN A 205 -9.06 34.69 -11.06
C GLN A 205 -9.08 36.11 -10.51
N GLU A 206 -9.23 36.26 -9.18
CA GLU A 206 -9.18 37.58 -8.51
C GLU A 206 -7.80 38.24 -8.67
N ILE A 207 -6.71 37.47 -8.49
CA ILE A 207 -5.34 37.97 -8.72
C ILE A 207 -5.17 38.42 -10.17
N ALA A 208 -5.61 37.61 -11.14
CA ALA A 208 -5.51 37.97 -12.56
C ALA A 208 -6.28 39.27 -12.88
N ALA A 209 -7.48 39.44 -12.34
CA ALA A 209 -8.29 40.65 -12.52
C ALA A 209 -7.62 41.89 -11.89
N VAL A 210 -7.04 41.74 -10.69
CA VAL A 210 -6.30 42.82 -10.01
C VAL A 210 -5.05 43.20 -10.81
N ASP A 211 -4.31 42.23 -11.33
CA ASP A 211 -3.13 42.47 -12.16
C ASP A 211 -3.48 43.24 -13.44
N GLU A 212 -4.58 42.87 -14.10
CA GLU A 212 -5.08 43.58 -15.28
C GLU A 212 -5.48 45.03 -14.94
N ALA A 213 -6.21 45.22 -13.84
CA ALA A 213 -6.60 46.55 -13.36
C ALA A 213 -5.39 47.40 -12.98
N GLN A 214 -4.37 46.82 -12.36
CA GLN A 214 -3.12 47.48 -12.03
C GLN A 214 -2.40 47.93 -13.30
N ARG A 215 -2.24 47.04 -14.30
CA ARG A 215 -1.62 47.39 -15.58
C ARG A 215 -2.36 48.52 -16.29
N ALA A 216 -3.70 48.50 -16.30
CA ALA A 216 -4.50 49.56 -16.89
C ALA A 216 -4.32 50.90 -16.15
N THR A 217 -4.27 50.87 -14.82
CA THR A 217 -4.06 52.06 -13.99
C THR A 217 -2.66 52.64 -14.19
N THR A 218 -1.63 51.80 -14.25
CA THR A 218 -0.25 52.23 -14.56
C THR A 218 -0.17 52.91 -15.92
N ARG A 219 -0.78 52.33 -16.96
CA ARG A 219 -0.80 52.95 -18.30
C ARG A 219 -1.47 54.33 -18.29
N ARG A 220 -2.64 54.46 -17.63
CA ARG A 220 -3.33 55.76 -17.50
C ARG A 220 -2.49 56.80 -16.76
N ARG A 221 -1.76 56.38 -15.72
CA ARG A 221 -0.81 57.26 -15.01
C ARG A 221 0.29 57.72 -15.97
N ASP A 222 0.93 56.79 -16.68
CA ASP A 222 2.03 57.12 -17.59
C ASP A 222 1.58 58.06 -18.72
N GLU A 223 0.38 57.85 -19.27
CA GLU A 223 -0.25 58.76 -20.23
C GLU A 223 -0.49 60.15 -19.63
N ALA A 224 -1.04 60.22 -18.42
CA ALA A 224 -1.28 61.49 -17.73
C ALA A 224 0.02 62.23 -17.42
N GLU A 225 1.09 61.53 -17.03
CA GLU A 225 2.42 62.10 -16.82
C GLU A 225 3.00 62.67 -18.12
N GLN A 226 2.85 61.96 -19.25
CA GLN A 226 3.29 62.45 -20.56
C GLN A 226 2.52 63.70 -20.99
N HIS A 227 1.19 63.71 -20.82
CA HIS A 227 0.36 64.87 -21.12
C HIS A 227 0.72 66.08 -20.25
N HIS A 228 0.93 65.87 -18.96
CA HIS A 228 1.39 66.91 -18.04
C HIS A 228 2.74 67.49 -18.47
N ALA A 229 3.73 66.65 -18.78
CA ALA A 229 5.04 67.09 -19.24
C ALA A 229 5.00 67.81 -20.61
N ALA A 230 4.08 67.44 -21.50
CA ALA A 230 3.85 68.18 -22.74
C ALA A 230 3.26 69.57 -22.46
N ALA A 231 2.21 69.66 -21.63
CA ALA A 231 1.58 70.92 -21.26
C ALA A 231 2.56 71.88 -20.54
N GLN A 232 3.41 71.36 -19.65
CA GLN A 232 4.46 72.17 -19.00
C GLN A 232 5.41 72.80 -20.02
N ARG A 233 5.89 72.03 -21.00
CA ARG A 233 6.75 72.55 -22.08
C ARG A 233 6.04 73.57 -22.97
N ASP A 234 4.74 73.42 -23.18
CA ASP A 234 3.94 74.39 -23.95
C ASP A 234 3.81 75.72 -23.21
N VAL A 235 3.57 75.66 -21.89
CA VAL A 235 3.54 76.85 -21.02
C VAL A 235 4.89 77.55 -21.01
N GLU A 236 5.99 76.81 -20.77
CA GLU A 236 7.34 77.37 -20.76
C GLU A 236 7.69 78.09 -22.08
N ARG A 237 7.32 77.49 -23.23
CA ARG A 237 7.53 78.10 -24.55
C ARG A 237 6.69 79.37 -24.74
N ALA A 238 5.44 79.37 -24.30
CA ALA A 238 4.57 80.54 -24.39
C ALA A 238 5.08 81.69 -23.51
N GLU A 239 5.57 81.38 -22.30
CA GLU A 239 6.18 82.37 -21.40
C GLU A 239 7.47 82.97 -21.97
N GLN A 240 8.29 82.17 -22.67
CA GLN A 240 9.49 82.66 -23.35
C GLN A 240 9.14 83.61 -24.50
N ALA A 241 8.19 83.24 -25.36
CA ALA A 241 7.76 84.09 -26.46
C ALA A 241 7.20 85.44 -25.98
N LEU A 242 6.48 85.46 -24.84
CA LEU A 242 5.98 86.70 -24.23
C LEU A 242 7.11 87.61 -23.70
N LYS A 243 8.23 87.04 -23.25
CA LYS A 243 9.39 87.82 -22.78
C LYS A 243 10.21 88.43 -23.92
N GLU A 244 10.13 87.85 -25.11
CA GLU A 244 10.86 88.28 -26.31
C GLU A 244 10.05 89.25 -27.19
N SER A 245 8.77 89.48 -26.90
CA SER A 245 7.88 90.43 -27.59
C SER A 245 7.80 91.77 -26.88
#